data_AF-A0A6S6Y1R1-F1
#
_entry.id   AF-A0A6S6Y1R1-F1
#
_cell.length_a   1.000
_cell.length_b   1.000
_cell.length_c   1.000
_cell.angle_alpha   90.00
_cell.angle_beta   90.00
_cell.angle_gamma   90.00
#
_symmetry.space_group_name_H-M   'P 1'
#
loop_
_entity.id
_entity.type
_entity.pdbx_description
1 polymer ?
#
loop_
_entity_poly.entity_id
_entity_poly.type
_entity_poly.pdbx_seq_one_letter_code
_entity_poly.pdbx_strand_id
1 'polypeptide(L)'
;MVRRDIRKINRQFLLLTRQLAQDGKAAEIMTGLPRSAIERIASLDMDEIEELAEEVGVSLYTLRLTDPALNRLLLMPRDAKSTYAQATLVGNGHGGPTFP
;
A
#
# COMPACT_ATOMS: atom_id res chain seq x y z
N MET A 1 -15.36 -4.54 -14.87
CA MET A 1 -14.38 -5.65 -14.93
C MET A 1 -13.10 -5.26 -14.17
N VAL A 2 -12.40 -4.19 -14.56
CA VAL A 2 -11.11 -3.73 -13.97
C VAL A 2 -11.07 -3.60 -12.43
N ARG A 3 -12.10 -3.02 -11.78
CA ARG A 3 -12.15 -2.87 -10.31
C ARG A 3 -12.09 -4.21 -9.54
N ARG A 4 -12.67 -5.27 -10.10
CA ARG A 4 -12.74 -6.59 -9.43
C ARG A 4 -11.38 -7.29 -9.46
N ASP A 5 -10.58 -7.01 -10.49
CA ASP A 5 -9.24 -7.56 -10.66
C ASP A 5 -8.23 -6.83 -9.76
N ILE A 6 -8.34 -5.49 -9.65
CA ILE A 6 -7.51 -4.68 -8.73
C ILE A 6 -7.73 -5.12 -7.28
N ARG A 7 -8.98 -5.33 -6.86
CA ARG A 7 -9.29 -5.82 -5.51
C ARG A 7 -8.61 -7.16 -5.21
N LYS A 8 -8.65 -8.11 -6.16
CA LYS A 8 -8.00 -9.42 -5.99
C LYS A 8 -6.49 -9.30 -5.86
N ILE A 9 -5.87 -8.44 -6.67
CA ILE A 9 -4.42 -8.19 -6.63
C ILE A 9 -4.03 -7.58 -5.28
N ASN A 10 -4.77 -6.56 -4.81
CA ASN A 10 -4.50 -5.93 -3.53
C ASN A 10 -4.69 -6.89 -2.36
N ARG A 11 -5.74 -7.71 -2.38
CA ARG A 11 -5.95 -8.76 -1.38
C ARG A 11 -4.79 -9.76 -1.33
N GLN A 12 -4.36 -10.26 -2.49
CA GLN A 12 -3.21 -11.18 -2.55
C GLN A 12 -1.93 -10.51 -2.05
N PHE A 13 -1.70 -9.26 -2.40
CA PHE A 13 -0.53 -8.51 -1.94
C PHE A 13 -0.52 -8.31 -0.42
N LEU A 14 -1.66 -7.95 0.18
CA LEU A 14 -1.79 -7.76 1.63
C LEU A 14 -1.59 -9.09 2.38
N LEU A 15 -2.16 -10.18 1.88
CA LEU A 15 -1.98 -11.52 2.45
C LEU A 15 -0.54 -12.01 2.35
N LEU A 16 0.10 -11.80 1.19
CA LEU A 16 1.50 -12.13 0.99
C LEU A 16 2.39 -11.31 1.93
N THR A 17 2.13 -10.01 2.07
CA THR A 17 2.88 -9.12 2.97
C THR A 17 2.73 -9.56 4.44
N ARG A 18 1.52 -9.93 4.86
CA ARG A 18 1.27 -10.47 6.20
C ARG A 18 2.03 -11.77 6.47
N GLN A 19 2.13 -12.65 5.47
CA GLN A 19 2.90 -13.89 5.60
C GLN A 19 4.40 -13.61 5.66
N LEU A 20 4.89 -12.73 4.78
CA LEU A 20 6.30 -12.32 4.73
C LEU A 20 6.74 -11.53 5.96
N ALA A 21 5.83 -10.94 6.74
CA ALA A 21 6.18 -10.22 7.96
C ALA A 21 6.98 -11.06 8.97
N GLN A 22 6.85 -12.39 8.92
CA GLN A 22 7.64 -13.31 9.74
C GLN A 22 9.10 -13.42 9.28
N ASP A 23 9.41 -13.08 8.03
CA ASP A 23 10.73 -13.18 7.42
C ASP A 23 11.60 -11.91 7.60
N GLY A 24 11.11 -10.96 8.40
CA GLY A 24 11.86 -9.78 8.84
C GLY A 24 12.46 -8.99 7.67
N LYS A 25 13.79 -8.97 7.58
CA LYS A 25 14.52 -8.14 6.59
C LYS A 25 14.30 -8.60 5.13
N ALA A 26 13.96 -9.88 4.91
CA ALA A 26 13.59 -10.37 3.59
C ALA A 26 12.24 -9.82 3.14
N ALA A 27 11.32 -9.58 4.09
CA ALA A 27 10.01 -9.01 3.83
C ALA A 27 10.10 -7.62 3.21
N GLU A 28 10.99 -6.77 3.72
CA GLU A 28 11.23 -5.41 3.21
C GLU A 28 11.72 -5.44 1.76
N ILE A 29 12.60 -6.39 1.43
CA ILE A 29 13.15 -6.55 0.07
C ILE A 29 12.10 -7.09 -0.90
N MET A 30 11.31 -8.09 -0.47
CA MET A 30 10.34 -8.78 -1.32
C MET A 30 9.07 -7.96 -1.57
N THR A 31 8.64 -7.17 -0.58
CA THR A 31 7.44 -6.33 -0.69
C THR A 31 7.75 -4.92 -1.18
N GLY A 32 9.00 -4.46 -1.03
CA GLY A 32 9.38 -3.07 -1.28
C GLY A 32 8.76 -2.08 -0.29
N LEU A 33 8.15 -2.58 0.79
CA LEU A 33 7.55 -1.80 1.86
C LEU A 33 8.53 -1.67 3.04
N PRO A 34 8.49 -0.56 3.77
CA PRO A 34 9.27 -0.41 4.99
C PRO A 34 8.73 -1.34 6.08
N ARG A 35 9.60 -1.72 7.01
CA ARG A 35 9.26 -2.66 8.09
C ARG A 35 8.02 -2.25 8.88
N SER A 36 7.85 -0.96 9.16
CA SER A 36 6.70 -0.46 9.92
C SER A 36 5.37 -0.70 9.18
N ALA A 37 5.37 -0.58 7.85
CA ALA A 37 4.23 -0.88 6.99
C ALA A 37 3.89 -2.37 7.01
N ILE A 38 4.91 -3.22 6.96
CA ILE A 38 4.77 -4.68 6.98
C ILE A 38 4.20 -5.12 8.33
N GLU A 39 4.74 -4.60 9.44
CA GLU A 39 4.23 -4.88 10.79
C GLU A 39 2.79 -4.40 10.95
N ARG A 40 2.45 -3.24 10.37
CA ARG A 40 1.07 -2.75 10.37
C ARG A 40 0.13 -3.65 9.59
N ILE A 41 0.51 -4.08 8.38
CA ILE A 41 -0.29 -5.01 7.56
C ILE A 41 -0.42 -6.38 8.26
N ALA A 42 0.63 -6.83 8.95
CA ALA A 42 0.62 -8.08 9.69
C ALA A 42 -0.34 -8.05 10.89
N SER A 43 -0.54 -6.88 11.48
CA SER A 43 -1.47 -6.65 12.59
C SER A 43 -2.94 -6.53 12.17
N LEU A 44 -3.23 -6.45 10.87
CA LEU A 44 -4.62 -6.33 10.37
C LEU A 44 -5.36 -7.67 10.42
N ASP A 45 -6.64 -7.58 10.77
CA ASP A 45 -7.57 -8.69 10.68
C ASP A 45 -8.04 -8.92 9.24
N MET A 46 -8.66 -10.09 8.99
CA MET A 46 -9.09 -10.47 7.65
C MET A 46 -10.15 -9.52 7.06
N ASP A 47 -11.02 -8.99 7.90
CA ASP A 47 -12.04 -8.02 7.50
C ASP A 47 -11.39 -6.68 7.12
N GLU A 48 -10.39 -6.23 7.89
CA GLU A 48 -9.63 -5.02 7.59
C GLU A 48 -8.79 -5.14 6.32
N ILE A 49 -8.26 -6.34 6.03
CA ILE A 49 -7.55 -6.64 4.78
C ILE A 49 -8.51 -6.54 3.58
N GLU A 50 -9.73 -7.07 3.71
CA GLU A 50 -10.72 -7.02 2.63
C GLU A 50 -11.21 -5.59 2.39
N GLU A 51 -11.45 -4.82 3.47
CA GLU A 51 -11.83 -3.41 3.39
C GLU A 51 -10.71 -2.57 2.75
N LEU A 52 -9.45 -2.78 3.15
CA LEU A 52 -8.30 -2.09 2.56
C LEU A 52 -8.11 -2.46 1.08
N ALA A 53 -8.32 -3.72 0.72
CA ALA A 53 -8.25 -4.16 -0.68
C ALA A 53 -9.36 -3.54 -1.55
N GLU A 54 -10.52 -3.24 -0.97
CA GLU A 54 -11.66 -2.61 -1.63
C GLU A 54 -11.53 -1.08 -1.71
N GLU A 55 -10.99 -0.44 -0.68
CA GLU A 55 -10.75 1.01 -0.64
C GLU A 55 -9.64 1.46 -1.61
N VAL A 56 -8.60 0.65 -1.78
CA VAL A 56 -7.46 1.02 -2.63
C VAL A 56 -7.79 0.71 -4.09
N GLY A 57 -8.21 1.74 -4.83
CA GLY A 57 -8.54 1.65 -6.26
C GLY A 57 -7.34 1.50 -7.22
N VAL A 58 -6.13 1.33 -6.70
CA VAL A 58 -4.87 1.16 -7.46
C VAL A 58 -4.13 -0.08 -7.00
N SER A 59 -3.28 -0.66 -7.85
CA SER A 59 -2.46 -1.81 -7.45
C SER A 59 -1.42 -1.39 -6.40
N LEU A 60 -1.49 -1.99 -5.21
CA LEU A 60 -0.50 -1.79 -4.15
C LEU A 60 0.90 -2.27 -4.57
N TYR A 61 0.97 -3.18 -5.56
CA TYR A 61 2.23 -3.74 -6.09
C TYR A 61 3.12 -2.68 -6.75
N THR A 62 2.54 -1.59 -7.29
CA THR A 62 3.30 -0.52 -7.96
C THR A 62 3.63 0.65 -7.03
N LEU A 63 3.09 0.65 -5.81
CA LEU A 63 3.28 1.73 -4.84
C LEU A 63 4.50 1.44 -3.96
N ARG A 64 5.65 2.04 -4.31
CA ARG A 64 6.77 2.18 -3.36
C ARG A 64 6.38 3.19 -2.29
N LEU A 65 5.67 2.72 -1.28
CA LEU A 65 5.26 3.53 -0.12
C LEU A 65 6.44 3.66 0.83
N THR A 66 7.02 4.85 0.93
CA THR A 66 7.93 5.18 2.03
C THR A 66 7.12 5.34 3.33
N ASP A 67 7.74 5.11 4.50
CA ASP A 67 7.09 5.30 5.82
C ASP A 67 6.29 6.62 5.94
N PRO A 68 6.82 7.79 5.54
CA PRO A 68 6.05 9.03 5.59
C PRO A 68 4.86 9.06 4.62
N ALA A 69 4.93 8.39 3.46
CA ALA A 69 3.83 8.32 2.51
C ALA A 69 2.69 7.43 3.03
N LEU A 70 3.02 6.30 3.67
CA LEU A 70 2.02 5.42 4.27
C LEU A 70 1.29 6.10 5.43
N ASN A 71 2.03 6.72 6.36
CA ASN A 71 1.41 7.43 7.49
C ASN A 71 0.48 8.55 7.01
N ARG A 72 0.85 9.25 5.96
CA ARG A 72 0.03 10.32 5.38
C ARG A 72 -1.23 9.79 4.69
N LEU A 73 -1.15 8.62 4.06
CA LEU A 73 -2.29 7.94 3.44
C LEU A 73 -3.27 7.38 4.49
N LEU A 74 -2.77 6.90 5.63
CA LEU A 74 -3.60 6.41 6.75
C LEU A 74 -4.36 7.54 7.47
N LEU A 75 -3.75 8.72 7.56
CA LEU A 75 -4.35 9.91 8.20
C LEU A 75 -5.30 10.69 7.28
N MET A 76 -5.36 10.36 5.98
CA MET A 76 -6.17 11.09 5.02
C MET A 76 -7.65 10.65 5.01
N PRO A 77 -8.58 11.59 4.76
CA PRO A 77 -10.00 11.28 4.54
C PRO A 77 -10.18 10.30 3.37
N ARG A 78 -11.20 9.44 3.45
CA ARG A 78 -11.50 8.38 2.46
C ARG A 78 -11.47 8.90 1.01
N ASP A 79 -12.02 10.10 0.79
CA ASP A 79 -12.12 10.73 -0.53
C ASP A 79 -10.78 11.21 -1.09
N ALA A 80 -9.80 11.49 -0.23
CA ALA A 80 -8.48 12.00 -0.61
C ALA A 80 -7.43 10.89 -0.81
N LYS A 81 -7.65 9.70 -0.22
CA LYS A 81 -6.69 8.58 -0.28
C LYS A 81 -6.40 8.13 -1.72
N SER A 82 -7.44 8.03 -2.55
CA SER A 82 -7.29 7.61 -3.95
C SER A 82 -6.48 8.62 -4.77
N THR A 83 -6.74 9.91 -4.59
CA THR A 83 -6.01 10.99 -5.28
C THR A 83 -4.55 11.06 -4.84
N TYR A 84 -4.28 10.88 -3.54
CA TYR A 84 -2.93 10.87 -3.00
C TYR A 84 -2.13 9.65 -3.45
N ALA A 85 -2.76 8.46 -3.51
CA ALA A 85 -2.13 7.25 -4.04
C ALA A 85 -1.75 7.42 -5.51
N GLN A 86 -2.64 8.00 -6.33
CA GLN A 86 -2.36 8.32 -7.73
C GLN A 86 -1.24 9.36 -7.87
N ALA A 87 -1.25 10.43 -7.06
CA ALA A 87 -0.20 11.44 -7.07
C ALA A 87 1.16 10.86 -6.66
N THR A 88 1.19 9.93 -5.71
CA THR A 88 2.42 9.25 -5.26
C THR A 88 2.96 8.29 -6.33
N LEU A 89 2.07 7.60 -7.06
CA LEU A 89 2.45 6.77 -8.21
C LEU A 89 3.05 7.60 -9.35
N VAL A 90 2.48 8.77 -9.64
CA VAL A 90 2.98 9.68 -10.69
C VAL A 90 4.26 10.41 -10.25
N GLY A 91 4.35 10.83 -8.98
CA GLY A 91 5.52 11.52 -8.43
C GLY A 91 6.78 10.66 -8.36
N ASN A 92 6.64 9.34 -8.14
CA ASN A 92 7.78 8.41 -8.16
C ASN A 92 8.32 8.10 -9.57
N GLY A 93 7.66 8.56 -10.64
CA GLY A 93 8.14 8.45 -12.02
C GLY A 93 9.13 9.55 -12.43
N HIS A 94 9.21 10.65 -11.68
CA HIS A 94 10.14 11.75 -11.92
C HIS A 94 10.88 12.08 -10.63
N GLY A 95 12.16 11.71 -10.56
CA GLY A 95 13.06 12.13 -9.48
C GLY A 95 13.30 13.64 -9.48
N GLY A 96 12.32 14.41 -8.99
CA GLY A 96 12.38 15.86 -8.86
C GLY A 96 11.41 16.37 -7.79
N PRO A 97 11.76 17.47 -7.08
CA PRO A 97 11.17 17.82 -5.80
C PRO A 97 9.75 18.40 -5.92
N THR A 98 8.93 18.04 -4.92
CA THR A 98 7.85 18.81 -4.27
C THR A 98 7.16 19.91 -5.08
N PHE A 99 5.88 19.70 -5.36
CA PHE A 99 4.92 20.80 -5.58
C PHE A 99 4.34 21.31 -4.23
N PRO A 100 3.90 22.58 -4.20
CA PRO A 100 3.90 23.47 -3.03
C PRO A 100 2.84 23.17 -1.97
#